data_AF-A0A0P9EQ42-F1
#
_entry.id   AF-A0A0P9EQ42-F1
#
_cell.length_a   1.000
_cell.length_b   1.000
_cell.length_c   1.000
_cell.angle_alpha   90.00
_cell.angle_beta   90.00
_cell.angle_gamma   90.00
#
_symmetry.space_group_name_H-M   'P 1'
#
loop_
_entity.id
_entity.type
_entity.pdbx_description
1 polymer ?
#
loop_
_entity_poly.entity_id
_entity_poly.type
_entity_poly.pdbx_seq_one_letter_code
_entity_poly.pdbx_strand_id
1 'polypeptide(L)'
;MIALGSFDFAKIIVDFLIKKREASMDELRVLVPERRLYDVLTVLEAAGLIERAKNKVTWIGGFVGREIVIEGPVQSVTTSPIEVRVVGIDPLKVKIKEL
;
A
#
# COMPACT_ATOMS: atom_id res chain seq x y z
N MET A 1 -13.93 -26.63 -2.98
CA MET A 1 -13.21 -25.82 -1.98
C MET A 1 -11.96 -25.32 -2.68
N ILE A 2 -11.90 -24.04 -3.05
CA ILE A 2 -10.71 -23.49 -3.74
C ILE A 2 -9.63 -23.31 -2.68
N ALA A 3 -8.51 -24.00 -2.82
CA ALA A 3 -7.37 -23.80 -1.94
C ALA A 3 -6.75 -22.43 -2.25
N LEU A 4 -6.78 -21.52 -1.28
CA LEU A 4 -6.12 -20.22 -1.38
C LEU A 4 -4.60 -20.45 -1.54
N GLY A 5 -4.05 -19.89 -2.61
CA GLY A 5 -2.62 -19.93 -2.89
C GLY A 5 -1.86 -18.81 -2.18
N SER A 6 -0.53 -18.83 -2.26
CA SER A 6 0.34 -17.81 -1.67
C SER A 6 0.03 -16.39 -2.17
N PHE A 7 -0.40 -16.27 -3.43
CA PHE A 7 -0.81 -14.99 -4.01
C PHE A 7 -2.06 -14.41 -3.35
N ASP A 8 -3.04 -15.26 -3.03
CA ASP A 8 -4.29 -14.81 -2.41
C ASP A 8 -4.04 -14.25 -1.01
N PHE A 9 -3.16 -14.89 -0.23
CA PHE A 9 -2.76 -14.37 1.08
C PHE A 9 -2.04 -13.03 0.98
N ALA A 10 -1.12 -12.88 0.03
CA ALA A 10 -0.44 -11.60 -0.19
C ALA A 10 -1.44 -10.51 -0.56
N LYS A 11 -2.39 -10.80 -1.46
CA LYS A 11 -3.44 -9.87 -1.87
C LYS A 11 -4.31 -9.43 -0.70
N ILE A 12 -4.75 -10.34 0.15
CA ILE A 12 -5.56 -10.01 1.34
C ILE A 12 -4.81 -9.03 2.25
N ILE A 13 -3.53 -9.30 2.53
CA ILE A 13 -2.72 -8.44 3.40
C ILE A 13 -2.48 -7.06 2.77
N VAL A 14 -2.14 -7.03 1.48
CA VAL A 14 -1.90 -5.77 0.75
C VAL A 14 -3.19 -4.93 0.68
N ASP A 15 -4.32 -5.51 0.30
CA ASP A 15 -5.60 -4.80 0.21
C ASP A 15 -6.02 -4.25 1.59
N PHE A 16 -5.80 -5.02 2.66
CA PHE A 16 -6.06 -4.59 4.03
C PHE A 16 -5.17 -3.43 4.47
N LEU A 17 -3.85 -3.53 4.24
CA LEU A 17 -2.87 -2.51 4.62
C LEU A 17 -3.01 -1.24 3.78
N ILE A 18 -3.34 -1.32 2.48
CA ILE A 18 -3.61 -0.14 1.65
C ILE A 18 -4.82 0.62 2.20
N LYS A 19 -5.88 -0.09 2.59
CA LYS A 19 -7.11 0.52 3.10
C LYS A 19 -6.92 1.11 4.49
N LYS A 20 -6.27 0.38 5.40
CA LYS A 20 -6.15 0.77 6.81
C LYS A 20 -4.93 1.65 7.08
N ARG A 21 -3.93 1.63 6.18
CA ARG A 21 -2.57 2.19 6.32
C ARG A 21 -1.75 1.62 7.45
N GLU A 22 -2.37 1.07 8.47
CA GLU A 22 -1.68 0.55 9.63
C GLU A 22 -2.50 -0.55 10.30
N ALA A 23 -1.83 -1.62 10.70
CA ALA A 23 -2.45 -2.77 11.34
C ALA A 23 -1.57 -3.30 12.47
N SER A 24 -2.19 -3.84 13.51
CA SER A 24 -1.47 -4.65 14.50
C SER A 24 -1.19 -6.05 13.94
N MET A 25 -0.19 -6.75 14.48
CA MET A 25 0.09 -8.13 14.08
C MET A 25 -1.10 -9.06 14.34
N ASP A 26 -1.85 -8.82 15.43
CA ASP A 26 -3.01 -9.63 15.80
C ASP A 26 -4.14 -9.51 14.78
N GLU A 27 -4.38 -8.31 14.26
CA GLU A 27 -5.37 -8.12 13.18
C GLU A 27 -4.98 -8.86 11.90
N LEU A 28 -3.70 -8.84 11.55
CA LEU A 28 -3.21 -9.52 10.34
C LEU A 28 -3.24 -11.05 10.47
N ARG A 29 -3.00 -11.58 11.69
CA ARG A 29 -3.07 -13.04 11.96
C ARG A 29 -4.48 -13.62 11.79
N VAL A 30 -5.52 -12.81 11.95
CA VAL A 30 -6.91 -13.25 11.73
C VAL A 30 -7.22 -13.39 10.23
N LEU A 31 -6.49 -12.68 9.37
CA LEU A 31 -6.75 -12.66 7.92
C LEU A 31 -6.11 -13.83 7.18
N VAL A 32 -4.90 -14.23 7.59
CA VAL A 32 -4.13 -15.27 6.90
C VAL A 32 -3.34 -16.13 7.90
N PRO A 33 -3.02 -17.40 7.56
CA PRO A 33 -2.22 -18.27 8.42
C PRO A 33 -0.87 -17.65 8.80
N GLU A 34 -0.47 -17.75 10.06
CA GLU A 34 0.69 -17.04 10.62
C GLU A 34 1.99 -17.28 9.82
N ARG A 35 2.26 -18.51 9.40
CA ARG A 35 3.44 -18.81 8.57
C ARG A 35 3.45 -18.02 7.27
N ARG A 36 2.30 -17.89 6.60
CA ARG A 36 2.16 -17.13 5.36
C ARG A 36 2.20 -15.63 5.59
N LEU A 37 1.68 -15.17 6.72
CA LEU A 37 1.77 -13.76 7.11
C LEU A 37 3.22 -13.30 7.16
N TYR A 38 4.10 -14.06 7.85
CA TYR A 38 5.52 -13.69 7.94
C TYR A 38 6.20 -13.68 6.58
N ASP A 39 5.97 -14.70 5.73
CA ASP A 39 6.51 -14.74 4.37
C ASP A 39 6.13 -13.47 3.58
N VAL A 40 4.85 -13.09 3.62
CA VAL A 40 4.33 -11.90 2.94
C VAL A 40 4.95 -10.62 3.51
N LEU A 41 4.95 -10.46 4.83
CA LEU A 41 5.49 -9.26 5.47
C LEU A 41 6.97 -9.08 5.19
N THR A 42 7.77 -10.15 5.23
CA THR A 42 9.20 -10.09 4.90
C THR A 42 9.43 -9.60 3.47
N VAL A 43 8.65 -10.10 2.50
CA VAL A 43 8.77 -9.64 1.11
C VAL A 43 8.35 -8.17 0.96
N LEU A 44 7.25 -7.76 1.59
CA LEU A 44 6.78 -6.37 1.52
C LEU A 44 7.75 -5.39 2.18
N GLU A 45 8.37 -5.78 3.28
CA GLU A 45 9.38 -5.00 4.00
C GLU A 45 10.65 -4.85 3.16
N ALA A 46 11.13 -5.96 2.57
CA ALA A 46 12.27 -5.93 1.64
C ALA A 46 11.99 -5.08 0.39
N ALA A 47 10.74 -5.02 -0.06
CA ALA A 47 10.30 -4.15 -1.15
C ALA A 47 10.10 -2.68 -0.75
N GLY A 48 10.30 -2.32 0.53
CA GLY A 48 10.11 -0.96 1.04
C GLY A 48 8.64 -0.49 1.04
N LEU A 49 7.69 -1.41 0.95
CA LEU A 49 6.26 -1.08 0.90
C LEU A 49 5.65 -0.91 2.30
N ILE A 50 6.26 -1.55 3.29
CA ILE A 50 5.82 -1.52 4.69
C ILE A 50 7.00 -1.26 5.62
N GLU A 51 6.68 -0.73 6.79
CA GLU A 51 7.57 -0.61 7.95
C GLU A 51 7.01 -1.48 9.08
N ARG A 52 7.89 -2.15 9.83
CA ARG A 52 7.51 -2.99 10.96
C ARG A 52 8.04 -2.45 12.27
N ALA A 53 7.14 -2.33 13.24
CA ALA A 53 7.46 -2.17 14.64
C ALA A 53 7.02 -3.42 15.42
N LYS A 54 7.42 -3.51 16.70
CA LYS A 54 7.27 -4.71 17.55
C LYS A 54 5.89 -5.38 17.50
N ASN A 55 4.80 -4.62 17.35
CA ASN A 55 3.44 -5.15 17.20
C ASN A 55 2.61 -4.42 16.13
N LYS A 56 3.27 -3.79 15.15
CA LYS A 56 2.62 -2.88 14.21
C LYS A 56 3.24 -3.00 12.82
N VAL A 57 2.40 -2.94 11.81
CA VAL A 57 2.80 -2.89 10.41
C VAL A 57 2.17 -1.65 9.80
N THR A 58 3.00 -0.78 9.25
CA THR A 58 2.57 0.47 8.61
C THR A 58 2.84 0.38 7.13
N TRP A 59 1.82 0.67 6.31
CA TRP A 59 1.94 0.78 4.87
C TRP A 59 2.56 2.12 4.50
N ILE A 60 3.75 2.08 3.92
CA ILE A 60 4.47 3.26 3.45
C ILE A 60 4.12 3.54 1.98
N GLY A 61 3.85 2.48 1.22
CA GLY A 61 3.58 2.55 -0.22
C GLY A 61 4.85 2.57 -1.07
N GLY A 62 4.70 2.28 -2.38
CA GLY A 62 5.82 2.09 -3.32
C GLY A 62 6.39 3.35 -3.95
N PHE A 63 6.23 4.51 -3.31
CA PHE A 63 6.60 5.81 -3.89
C PHE A 63 7.41 6.72 -2.96
N VAL A 64 8.01 6.17 -1.90
CA VAL A 64 8.98 6.91 -1.10
C VAL A 64 10.16 7.31 -1.99
N GLY A 65 10.52 8.60 -1.99
CA GLY A 65 11.61 9.11 -2.83
C GLY A 65 11.29 9.13 -4.33
N ARG A 66 10.01 9.22 -4.72
CA ARG A 66 9.61 9.34 -6.13
C ARG A 66 8.82 10.63 -6.38
N GLU A 67 9.14 11.31 -7.48
CA GLU A 67 8.37 12.46 -7.98
C GLU A 67 7.18 11.94 -8.79
N ILE A 68 5.96 12.32 -8.40
CA ILE A 68 4.75 12.07 -9.18
C ILE A 68 4.41 13.35 -9.95
N VAL A 69 4.54 13.31 -11.27
CA VAL A 69 4.20 14.44 -12.15
C VAL A 69 2.82 14.21 -12.74
N ILE A 70 1.90 15.15 -12.51
CA ILE A 70 0.53 15.12 -13.02
C ILE A 70 0.36 16.25 -14.03
N GLU A 71 0.05 15.92 -15.29
CA GLU A 71 -0.08 16.85 -16.41
C GLU A 71 -1.52 16.86 -16.94
N GLY A 72 -2.13 18.04 -17.03
CA GLY A 72 -3.48 18.24 -17.58
C GLY A 72 -4.25 19.36 -16.87
N PRO A 73 -5.45 19.72 -17.36
CA PRO A 73 -6.30 20.73 -16.72
C PRO A 73 -6.84 20.20 -15.40
N VAL A 74 -6.32 20.73 -14.28
CA VAL A 74 -6.71 20.35 -12.92
C VAL A 74 -7.92 21.15 -12.47
N GLN A 75 -8.96 20.44 -12.04
CA GLN A 75 -10.16 21.02 -11.43
C GLN A 75 -9.94 21.31 -9.94
N SER A 76 -9.37 20.35 -9.20
CA SER A 76 -9.11 20.52 -7.77
C SER A 76 -7.96 19.65 -7.27
N VAL A 77 -7.31 20.13 -6.21
CA VAL A 77 -6.30 19.41 -5.45
C VAL A 77 -6.69 19.42 -3.97
N THR A 78 -6.82 18.25 -3.38
CA THR A 78 -7.03 18.09 -1.93
C THR A 78 -5.81 17.42 -1.35
N THR A 79 -5.17 18.09 -0.40
CA THR A 79 -4.05 17.55 0.35
C THR A 79 -4.47 17.25 1.79
N SER A 80 -4.02 16.13 2.30
CA SER A 80 -4.12 15.76 3.71
C SER A 80 -2.81 15.14 4.15
N PRO A 81 -2.60 14.92 5.46
CA PRO A 81 -1.40 14.24 5.95
C PRO A 81 -1.19 12.83 5.37
N ILE A 82 -2.22 12.22 4.78
CA ILE A 82 -2.21 10.80 4.36
C ILE A 82 -2.53 10.57 2.88
N GLU A 83 -3.08 11.56 2.18
CA GLU A 83 -3.43 11.45 0.77
C GLU A 83 -3.35 12.80 0.05
N VAL A 84 -2.97 12.73 -1.24
CA VAL A 84 -3.12 13.82 -2.20
C VAL A 84 -4.10 13.33 -3.26
N ARG A 85 -5.24 14.01 -3.39
CA ARG A 85 -6.24 13.74 -4.42
C ARG A 85 -6.20 14.86 -5.45
N VAL A 86 -6.04 14.50 -6.72
CA VAL A 86 -6.06 15.43 -7.85
C VAL A 86 -7.19 15.04 -8.79
N VAL A 87 -8.06 15.99 -9.09
CA VAL A 87 -9.21 15.81 -9.99
C VAL A 87 -9.00 16.66 -11.22
N GLY A 88 -9.03 16.05 -12.40
CA GLY A 88 -8.92 16.74 -13.69
C GLY A 88 -10.29 17.12 -14.24
N ILE A 89 -10.33 18.20 -15.02
CA ILE A 89 -11.46 18.51 -15.91
C ILE A 89 -11.51 17.47 -17.04
N ASP A 90 -10.33 17.06 -17.50
CA ASP A 90 -10.09 15.99 -18.46
C ASP A 90 -9.20 14.89 -17.84
N PRO A 91 -9.07 13.72 -18.48
CA PRO A 91 -8.13 12.69 -18.05
C PRO A 91 -6.70 13.24 -17.90
N LEU A 92 -6.15 13.08 -16.70
CA LEU A 92 -4.81 13.54 -16.35
C LEU A 92 -3.75 12.52 -16.77
N LYS A 93 -2.61 13.00 -17.25
CA LYS A 93 -1.43 12.16 -17.50
C LYS A 93 -0.60 12.09 -16.22
N VAL A 94 -0.20 10.89 -15.82
CA VAL A 94 0.61 10.66 -14.62
C VAL A 94 1.95 10.05 -15.03
N LYS A 95 3.04 10.63 -14.56
CA LYS A 95 4.41 10.09 -14.68
C LYS A 95 5.02 9.94 -13.29
N ILE A 96 5.81 8.90 -13.12
CA ILE A 96 6.51 8.62 -11.85
C ILE A 96 8.01 8.59 -12.16
N LYS A 97 8.78 9.37 -11.42
CA LYS A 97 10.24 9.45 -11.54
C LYS A 97 10.90 9.14 -10.19
N GLU A 98 12.15 8.71 -10.22
CA GLU A 98 12.97 8.58 -9.01
C GLU A 98 13.64 9.92 -8.70
N LEU A 99 13.71 10.28 -7.41
CA LEU A 99 14.37 11.49 -6.91
C LEU A 99 15.87 11.25 -6.66
#